data_AF-Q2W5Z1-F1
#
_entry.id   AF-Q2W5Z1-F1
#
_cell.length_a   1.000
_cell.length_b   1.000
_cell.length_c   1.000
_cell.angle_alpha   90.00
_cell.angle_beta   90.00
_cell.angle_gamma   90.00
#
_symmetry.space_group_name_H-M   'P 1'
#
loop_
_entity.id
_entity.type
_entity.pdbx_description
1 polymer ?
#
loop_
_entity_poly.entity_id
_entity_poly.type
_entity_poly.pdbx_seq_one_letter_code
_entity_poly.pdbx_strand_id
1 'polypeptide(L)'
;MHLSITPVENEPRIHDLALAEALEYARPVTIRDLIKRHLTSLEALGTVRTMRTVNRGQEATEYYLNKAQAIFITTQAGTAKAVDVTVEVVKRFDEYESGKRLPAAHTKAAVRQMLAGDIEGAARQAVEIRAEAAKASTAKLTAMVKCACDDGRARGLHLVYGAGTGRWAGRLIQLQNLPRGSVKKADLAIPLIIDGDIDLVSMLFGPPLDVISSNLRGCLIPAEGCDFIQSDFSNIEGRITAWLANEEWKIQAFRDFDAGTGRDLYLIGAEKILTLLKVPYAHPLNENSQERTPYGKVPELALGFGGGVGAFQSMAAIYGMKVTDEEADQIKVAWREAHPRVVALWRNMEDAAFNAISNPGRVVSTAGGRIKYVVKGGFLWMVLPSGRPLAYAHPRIEKRRPAWNIGQDEIKLKDTITFMSVNSITRKWERCTTYGGSLAENAIQAIARDLLANALLKLEAAGYPVVIHVHDEALAEIRKGVGSVDEFKSIMCDTPAWAAGLPVAAAGWRGSRYRK
;
A
#
# COMPACT_ATOMS: atom_id res chain seq x y z
N MET A 1 13.64 -4.36 -22.55
CA MET A 1 12.63 -5.08 -23.36
C MET A 1 12.69 -6.54 -22.98
N HIS A 2 11.55 -7.19 -22.73
CA HIS A 2 11.50 -8.60 -22.34
C HIS A 2 10.86 -9.42 -23.47
N LEU A 3 11.60 -10.38 -24.03
CA LEU A 3 11.04 -11.40 -24.92
C LEU A 3 10.09 -12.30 -24.12
N SER A 4 8.84 -12.40 -24.54
CA SER A 4 7.82 -13.24 -23.89
C SER A 4 7.66 -14.57 -24.61
N ILE A 5 7.71 -15.67 -23.85
CA ILE A 5 7.33 -17.00 -24.34
C ILE A 5 5.80 -17.13 -24.29
N THR A 6 5.20 -17.54 -25.39
CA THR A 6 3.77 -17.81 -25.53
C THR A 6 3.59 -19.31 -25.82
N PRO A 7 2.83 -20.05 -25.00
CA PRO A 7 2.47 -21.43 -25.33
C PRO A 7 1.52 -21.46 -26.53
N VAL A 8 1.86 -22.25 -27.54
CA VAL A 8 0.97 -22.55 -28.67
C VAL A 8 0.89 -24.07 -28.78
N GLU A 9 -0.30 -24.63 -28.61
CA GLU A 9 -0.52 -26.09 -28.55
C GLU A 9 0.40 -26.79 -27.53
N ASN A 10 0.53 -26.21 -26.33
CA ASN A 10 1.38 -26.69 -25.22
C ASN A 10 2.90 -26.70 -25.49
N GLU A 11 3.37 -26.10 -26.60
CA GLU A 11 4.80 -25.91 -26.87
C GLU A 11 5.19 -24.43 -26.69
N PRO A 12 6.29 -24.11 -25.98
CA PRO A 12 6.76 -22.73 -25.84
C PRO A 12 7.18 -22.15 -27.19
N ARG A 13 6.76 -20.92 -27.48
CA ARG A 13 7.14 -20.21 -28.73
C ARG A 13 7.33 -18.72 -28.52
N ILE A 14 8.13 -18.08 -29.37
CA ILE A 14 8.31 -16.62 -29.45
C ILE A 14 7.58 -16.10 -30.69
N HIS A 15 6.86 -14.99 -30.51
CA HIS A 15 6.19 -14.27 -31.60
C HIS A 15 7.20 -13.53 -32.49
N ASP A 16 6.99 -13.57 -33.80
CA ASP A 16 7.90 -13.00 -34.79
C ASP A 16 8.18 -11.51 -34.60
N LEU A 17 7.17 -10.70 -34.30
CA LEU A 17 7.36 -9.26 -34.11
C LEU A 17 8.08 -8.95 -32.79
N ALA A 18 7.84 -9.71 -31.73
CA ALA A 18 8.58 -9.57 -30.48
C ALA A 18 10.06 -9.88 -30.69
N LEU A 19 10.38 -10.91 -31.49
CA LEU A 19 11.76 -11.23 -31.87
C LEU A 19 12.38 -10.12 -32.72
N ALA A 20 11.63 -9.55 -33.67
CA ALA A 20 12.11 -8.47 -34.53
C ALA A 20 12.36 -7.16 -33.78
N GLU A 21 11.50 -6.82 -32.81
CA GLU A 21 11.68 -5.68 -31.92
C GLU A 21 12.95 -5.85 -31.07
N ALA A 22 13.18 -7.05 -30.52
CA ALA A 22 14.40 -7.34 -29.76
C ALA A 22 15.66 -7.28 -30.63
N LEU A 23 15.56 -7.66 -31.91
CA LEU A 23 16.62 -7.56 -32.91
C LEU A 23 16.82 -6.14 -33.48
N GLU A 24 16.03 -5.16 -33.03
CA GLU A 24 16.06 -3.76 -33.47
C GLU A 24 15.78 -3.57 -34.97
N TYR A 25 14.88 -4.36 -35.54
CA TYR A 25 14.42 -4.15 -36.91
C TYR A 25 13.71 -2.80 -37.02
N ALA A 26 14.18 -1.93 -37.94
CA ALA A 26 13.54 -0.64 -38.21
C ALA A 26 12.05 -0.77 -38.60
N ARG A 27 11.67 -1.91 -39.20
CA ARG A 27 10.29 -2.32 -39.44
C ARG A 27 10.11 -3.79 -38.99
N PRO A 28 9.57 -4.05 -37.79
CA PRO A 28 9.48 -5.41 -37.22
C PRO A 28 8.87 -6.46 -38.17
N VAL A 29 7.85 -6.08 -38.95
CA VAL A 29 7.18 -6.97 -39.91
C VAL A 29 8.10 -7.56 -40.98
N THR A 30 9.23 -6.93 -41.28
CA THR A 30 10.18 -7.40 -42.30
C THR A 30 10.97 -8.64 -41.87
N ILE A 31 10.93 -9.02 -40.59
CA ILE A 31 11.46 -10.31 -40.13
C ILE A 31 10.77 -11.49 -40.84
N ARG A 32 9.51 -11.31 -41.27
CA ARG A 32 8.74 -12.36 -41.95
C ARG A 32 9.33 -12.73 -43.30
N ASP A 33 10.01 -11.82 -43.97
CA ASP A 33 10.70 -12.11 -45.23
C ASP A 33 11.92 -13.01 -44.98
N LEU A 34 12.61 -12.81 -43.85
CA LEU A 34 13.70 -13.67 -43.40
C LEU A 34 13.18 -15.07 -43.01
N ILE A 35 12.07 -15.14 -42.28
CA ILE A 35 11.41 -16.40 -41.91
C ILE A 35 10.99 -17.19 -43.17
N LYS A 36 10.35 -16.53 -44.14
CA LYS A 36 9.94 -17.16 -45.41
C LYS A 36 11.13 -17.65 -46.23
N ARG A 37 12.22 -16.88 -46.27
CA ARG A 37 13.45 -17.26 -46.99
C ARG A 37 14.09 -18.53 -46.45
N HIS A 38 13.95 -18.79 -45.15
CA HIS A 38 14.52 -19.95 -44.49
C HIS A 38 13.48 -20.99 -44.06
N LEU A 39 12.28 -20.96 -44.63
CA LEU A 39 11.17 -21.81 -44.17
C LEU A 39 11.53 -23.30 -44.16
N THR A 40 12.17 -23.80 -45.21
CA THR A 40 12.63 -25.20 -45.29
C THR A 40 13.62 -25.57 -44.17
N SER A 41 14.51 -24.65 -43.79
CA SER A 41 15.44 -24.86 -42.68
C SER A 41 14.73 -24.82 -41.32
N LEU A 42 13.70 -23.97 -41.18
CA LEU A 42 12.91 -23.88 -39.95
C LEU A 42 12.01 -25.09 -39.74
N GLU A 43 11.47 -25.65 -40.82
CA GLU A 43 10.67 -26.89 -40.80
C GLU A 43 11.53 -28.10 -40.41
N ALA A 44 12.81 -28.13 -40.80
CA ALA A 44 13.77 -29.13 -40.33
C ALA A 44 14.07 -29.03 -38.82
N LEU A 45 13.84 -27.85 -38.21
CA LEU A 45 14.00 -27.60 -36.77
C LEU A 45 12.70 -27.79 -35.98
N GLY A 46 11.66 -28.34 -36.61
CA GLY A 46 10.35 -28.63 -36.03
C GLY A 46 9.20 -27.90 -36.70
N THR A 47 7.97 -28.13 -36.26
CA THR A 47 6.78 -27.54 -36.88
C THR A 47 6.81 -26.02 -36.79
N VAL A 48 6.69 -25.33 -37.93
CA VAL A 48 6.54 -23.87 -37.99
C VAL A 48 5.08 -23.52 -37.79
N ARG A 49 4.75 -22.90 -36.65
CA ARG A 49 3.37 -22.54 -36.32
C ARG A 49 3.04 -21.15 -36.81
N THR A 50 1.84 -21.01 -37.37
CA THR A 50 1.34 -19.73 -37.85
C THR A 50 -0.08 -19.47 -37.36
N MET A 51 -0.42 -18.20 -37.17
CA MET A 51 -1.81 -17.76 -36.98
C MET A 51 -2.16 -16.76 -38.06
N ARG A 52 -3.37 -16.89 -38.62
CA ARG A 52 -3.92 -15.88 -39.53
C ARG A 52 -4.61 -14.80 -38.72
N THR A 53 -4.21 -13.55 -38.91
CA THR A 53 -4.86 -12.39 -38.30
C THR A 53 -5.36 -11.44 -39.37
N VAL A 54 -6.54 -10.87 -39.17
CA VAL A 54 -7.11 -9.85 -40.06
C VAL A 54 -7.08 -8.53 -39.32
N ASN A 55 -6.29 -7.57 -39.81
CA ASN A 55 -6.19 -6.25 -39.21
C ASN A 55 -6.50 -5.19 -40.27
N ARG A 56 -7.55 -4.40 -40.05
CA ARG A 56 -8.06 -3.38 -41.01
C ARG A 56 -8.29 -3.91 -42.43
N GLY A 57 -8.79 -5.14 -42.56
CA GLY A 57 -9.11 -5.76 -43.85
C GLY A 57 -7.93 -6.37 -44.61
N GLN A 58 -6.72 -6.37 -44.03
CA GLN A 58 -5.56 -7.07 -44.58
C GLN A 58 -5.27 -8.36 -43.79
N GLU A 59 -5.15 -9.47 -44.50
CA GLU A 59 -4.73 -10.75 -43.92
C GLU A 59 -3.21 -10.77 -43.70
N ALA A 60 -2.80 -11.12 -42.49
CA ALA A 60 -1.40 -11.29 -42.13
C ALA A 60 -1.18 -12.69 -41.51
N THR A 61 -0.11 -13.35 -41.94
CA THR A 61 0.37 -14.59 -41.31
C THR A 61 1.41 -14.23 -40.26
N GLU A 62 1.13 -14.53 -39.00
CA GLU A 62 2.04 -14.36 -37.87
C GLU A 62 2.75 -15.67 -37.57
N TYR A 63 4.04 -15.62 -37.25
CA TYR A 63 4.84 -16.81 -36.97
C TYR A 63 5.16 -16.93 -35.47
N TYR A 64 5.09 -18.15 -34.98
CA TYR A 64 5.45 -18.53 -33.61
C TYR A 64 6.60 -19.54 -33.68
N LEU A 65 7.78 -19.12 -33.26
CA LEU A 65 9.03 -19.86 -33.40
C LEU A 65 9.36 -20.61 -32.11
N ASN A 66 9.69 -21.89 -32.20
CA ASN A 66 10.25 -22.65 -31.07
C ASN A 66 11.71 -22.22 -30.79
N LYS A 67 12.34 -22.79 -29.75
CA LYS A 67 13.70 -22.43 -29.31
C LYS A 67 14.73 -22.49 -30.44
N ALA A 68 14.77 -23.62 -31.16
CA ALA A 68 15.71 -23.84 -32.24
C ALA A 68 15.49 -22.90 -33.43
N GLN A 69 14.21 -22.69 -33.80
CA GLN A 69 13.82 -21.77 -34.88
C GLN A 69 14.17 -20.31 -34.53
N ALA A 70 13.93 -19.89 -33.30
CA ALA A 70 14.26 -18.53 -32.84
C ALA A 70 15.79 -18.29 -32.86
N ILE A 71 16.59 -19.23 -32.35
CA ILE A 71 18.06 -19.17 -32.40
C ILE A 71 18.58 -19.15 -33.86
N PHE A 72 17.97 -19.94 -34.74
CA PHE A 72 18.33 -19.94 -36.15
C PHE A 72 18.06 -18.56 -36.78
N ILE A 73 16.88 -17.99 -36.54
CA ILE A 73 16.53 -16.66 -37.07
C ILE A 73 17.42 -15.55 -36.52
N THR A 74 17.77 -15.56 -35.23
CA THR A 74 18.69 -14.55 -34.68
C THR A 74 20.07 -14.66 -35.33
N THR A 75 20.52 -15.88 -35.66
CA THR A 75 21.79 -16.11 -36.37
C THR A 75 21.75 -15.58 -37.80
N GLN A 76 20.61 -15.68 -38.49
CA GLN A 76 20.45 -15.17 -39.87
C GLN A 76 20.09 -13.68 -39.95
N ALA A 77 19.72 -13.05 -38.83
CA ALA A 77 19.23 -11.67 -38.81
C ALA A 77 20.30 -10.62 -39.11
N GLY A 78 21.58 -10.93 -38.84
CA GLY A 78 22.72 -10.04 -39.15
C GLY A 78 22.70 -8.69 -38.42
N THR A 79 21.91 -8.53 -37.36
CA THR A 79 21.83 -7.28 -36.59
C THR A 79 22.91 -7.19 -35.52
N ALA A 80 23.28 -5.97 -35.11
CA ALA A 80 24.26 -5.76 -34.04
C ALA A 80 23.84 -6.38 -32.69
N LYS A 81 22.54 -6.65 -32.51
CA LYS A 81 21.94 -7.29 -31.33
C LYS A 81 21.79 -8.80 -31.45
N ALA A 82 22.12 -9.40 -32.59
CA ALA A 82 21.87 -10.83 -32.85
C ALA A 82 22.43 -11.76 -31.76
N VAL A 83 23.65 -11.50 -31.28
CA VAL A 83 24.30 -12.31 -30.23
C VAL A 83 23.57 -12.16 -28.89
N ASP A 84 23.32 -10.92 -28.45
CA ASP A 84 22.61 -10.64 -27.20
C ASP A 84 21.20 -11.22 -27.18
N VAL A 85 20.49 -11.10 -28.30
CA VAL A 85 19.13 -11.62 -28.45
C VAL A 85 19.12 -13.15 -28.50
N THR A 86 20.13 -13.78 -29.11
CA THR A 86 20.27 -15.25 -29.09
C THR A 86 20.44 -15.77 -27.65
N VAL A 87 21.29 -15.11 -26.86
CA VAL A 87 21.47 -15.43 -25.44
C VAL A 87 20.17 -15.26 -24.65
N GLU A 88 19.42 -14.19 -24.93
CA GLU A 88 18.13 -13.95 -24.30
C GLU A 88 17.07 -14.99 -24.69
N VAL A 89 17.01 -15.41 -25.96
CA VAL A 89 16.13 -16.50 -26.42
C VAL A 89 16.43 -17.78 -25.65
N VAL A 90 17.70 -18.20 -25.56
CA VAL A 90 18.11 -19.40 -24.80
C VAL A 90 17.63 -19.30 -23.35
N LYS A 91 17.92 -18.18 -22.67
CA LYS A 91 17.50 -17.95 -21.28
C LYS A 91 15.99 -18.03 -21.10
N ARG A 92 15.20 -17.46 -22.02
CA ARG A 92 13.73 -17.42 -21.90
C ARG A 92 13.10 -18.78 -22.10
N PHE A 93 13.62 -19.57 -23.03
CA PHE A 93 13.18 -20.94 -23.22
C PHE A 93 13.62 -21.84 -22.06
N ASP A 94 14.86 -21.72 -21.56
CA ASP A 94 15.32 -22.43 -20.36
C ASP A 94 14.48 -22.06 -19.12
N GLU A 95 14.14 -20.77 -18.94
CA GLU A 95 13.26 -20.27 -17.87
C GLU A 95 11.85 -20.89 -17.95
N TYR A 96 11.34 -21.10 -19.16
CA TYR A 96 10.02 -21.70 -19.38
C TYR A 96 10.04 -23.23 -19.21
N GLU A 97 11.03 -23.91 -19.80
CA GLU A 97 11.17 -25.38 -19.83
C GLU A 97 11.53 -25.96 -18.45
N SER A 98 12.32 -25.24 -17.66
CA SER A 98 12.76 -25.73 -16.34
C SER A 98 11.65 -25.72 -15.28
N GLY A 99 10.51 -25.05 -15.52
CA GLY A 99 9.43 -24.89 -14.54
C GLY A 99 9.85 -24.25 -13.20
N LYS A 100 11.13 -23.87 -13.07
CA LYS A 100 11.80 -23.39 -11.87
C LYS A 100 12.18 -21.95 -12.10
N ARG A 101 11.25 -21.05 -11.80
CA ARG A 101 11.67 -19.70 -11.44
C ARG A 101 11.91 -19.67 -9.94
N LEU A 102 13.18 -19.55 -9.56
CA LEU A 102 13.47 -18.58 -8.51
C LEU A 102 13.31 -17.21 -9.18
N PRO A 103 12.40 -16.34 -8.70
CA PRO A 103 12.19 -15.02 -9.29
C PRO A 103 13.53 -14.26 -9.32
N ALA A 104 13.74 -13.22 -10.11
CA ALA A 104 14.97 -12.45 -9.94
C ALA A 104 14.94 -11.73 -8.58
N ALA A 105 16.02 -11.78 -7.77
CA ALA A 105 16.11 -11.19 -6.42
C ALA A 105 16.09 -9.64 -6.38
N HIS A 106 15.39 -9.01 -7.33
CA HIS A 106 15.31 -7.56 -7.46
C HIS A 106 14.23 -6.93 -6.58
N THR A 107 13.22 -7.70 -6.15
CA THR A 107 12.15 -7.22 -5.27
C THR A 107 12.14 -7.95 -3.93
N LYS A 108 11.70 -7.27 -2.86
CA LYS A 108 11.56 -7.90 -1.53
C LYS A 108 10.61 -9.12 -1.55
N ALA A 109 9.57 -9.07 -2.39
CA ALA A 109 8.64 -10.17 -2.56
C ALA A 109 9.32 -11.39 -3.22
N ALA A 110 10.13 -11.17 -4.26
CA ALA A 110 10.89 -12.23 -4.92
C ALA A 110 11.89 -12.89 -3.95
N VAL A 111 12.64 -12.10 -3.19
CA VAL A 111 13.59 -12.61 -2.18
C VAL A 111 12.87 -13.44 -1.12
N ARG A 112 11.72 -12.97 -0.61
CA ARG A 112 10.91 -13.76 0.35
C ARG A 112 10.41 -15.07 -0.25
N GLN A 113 9.95 -15.04 -1.50
CA GLN A 113 9.47 -16.24 -2.18
C GLN A 113 10.59 -17.26 -2.39
N MET A 114 11.80 -16.81 -2.73
CA MET A 114 12.98 -17.67 -2.82
C MET A 114 13.31 -18.34 -1.49
N LEU A 115 13.38 -17.56 -0.40
CA LEU A 115 13.71 -18.06 0.94
C LEU A 115 12.65 -19.03 1.49
N ALA A 116 11.40 -18.90 1.03
CA ALA A 116 10.29 -19.79 1.36
C ALA A 116 10.23 -21.04 0.48
N GLY A 117 11.07 -21.15 -0.54
CA GLY A 117 11.18 -22.34 -1.39
C GLY A 117 12.38 -23.22 -1.03
N ASP A 118 12.55 -24.30 -1.79
CA ASP A 118 13.63 -25.28 -1.62
C ASP A 118 14.93 -24.78 -2.26
N ILE A 119 15.53 -23.76 -1.65
CA ILE A 119 16.90 -23.32 -1.96
C ILE A 119 17.84 -23.72 -0.83
N GLU A 120 19.01 -24.26 -1.19
CA GLU A 120 19.98 -24.82 -0.26
C GLU A 120 21.41 -24.32 -0.53
N GLY A 121 22.30 -24.55 0.44
CA GLY A 121 23.74 -24.29 0.33
C GLY A 121 24.07 -22.84 -0.06
N ALA A 122 25.04 -22.68 -0.95
CA ALA A 122 25.52 -21.37 -1.40
C ALA A 122 24.43 -20.50 -2.04
N ALA A 123 23.44 -21.11 -2.69
CA ALA A 123 22.33 -20.36 -3.31
C ALA A 123 21.41 -19.74 -2.24
N ARG A 124 21.09 -20.49 -1.18
CA ARG A 124 20.35 -19.94 -0.03
C ARG A 124 21.12 -18.83 0.65
N GLN A 125 22.40 -19.07 0.93
CA GLN A 125 23.28 -18.09 1.58
C GLN A 125 23.38 -16.79 0.77
N ALA A 126 23.50 -16.87 -0.56
CA ALA A 126 23.53 -15.70 -1.43
C ALA A 126 22.22 -14.89 -1.37
N VAL A 127 21.06 -15.57 -1.30
CA VAL A 127 19.75 -14.91 -1.18
C VAL A 127 19.58 -14.27 0.21
N GLU A 128 20.05 -14.93 1.27
CA GLU A 128 20.04 -14.39 2.64
C GLU A 128 20.92 -13.14 2.74
N ILE A 129 22.17 -13.19 2.24
CA ILE A 129 23.07 -12.03 2.16
C ILE A 129 22.43 -10.91 1.35
N ARG A 130 21.82 -11.23 0.19
CA ARG A 130 21.14 -10.23 -0.64
C ARG A 130 19.95 -9.60 0.08
N ALA A 131 19.18 -10.36 0.85
CA ALA A 131 18.06 -9.90 1.66
C ALA A 131 18.52 -8.92 2.75
N GLU A 132 19.62 -9.27 3.40
CA GLU A 132 20.26 -8.46 4.44
C GLU A 132 20.85 -7.17 3.87
N ALA A 133 21.66 -7.26 2.80
CA ALA A 133 22.26 -6.10 2.14
C ALA A 133 21.24 -5.17 1.48
N ALA A 134 20.03 -5.65 1.16
CA ALA A 134 18.94 -4.84 0.60
C ALA A 134 18.35 -3.83 1.59
N LYS A 135 18.68 -3.93 2.89
CA LYS A 135 18.02 -3.13 3.92
C LYS A 135 18.49 -1.68 3.83
N ALA A 136 17.56 -0.81 3.42
CA ALA A 136 17.74 0.64 3.41
C ALA A 136 17.85 1.27 4.83
N SER A 137 17.94 0.46 5.89
CA SER A 137 18.06 0.93 7.28
C SER A 137 19.36 1.70 7.53
N THR A 138 20.45 1.34 6.84
CA THR A 138 21.73 2.07 6.90
C THR A 138 21.59 3.51 6.40
N ALA A 139 20.81 3.73 5.34
CA ALA A 139 20.55 5.07 4.82
C ALA A 139 19.80 5.96 5.83
N LYS A 140 18.97 5.38 6.71
CA LYS A 140 18.29 6.11 7.79
C LYS A 140 19.26 6.56 8.88
N LEU A 141 20.21 5.70 9.27
CA LEU A 141 21.28 6.08 10.21
C LEU A 141 22.15 7.20 9.64
N THR A 142 22.54 7.10 8.37
CA THR A 142 23.26 8.19 7.69
C THR A 142 22.44 9.49 7.67
N ALA A 143 21.13 9.41 7.41
CA ALA A 143 20.25 10.58 7.44
C ALA A 143 20.14 11.19 8.84
N MET A 144 20.09 10.36 9.89
CA MET A 144 20.09 10.82 11.29
C MET A 144 21.37 11.60 11.63
N VAL A 145 22.54 11.04 11.30
CA VAL A 145 23.83 11.71 11.54
C VAL A 145 23.93 13.01 10.75
N LYS A 146 23.54 13.02 9.47
CA LYS A 146 23.61 14.21 8.62
C LYS A 146 22.64 15.32 9.04
N CYS A 147 21.54 14.99 9.73
CA CYS A 147 20.52 15.96 10.12
C CYS A 147 20.65 16.44 11.57
N ALA A 148 21.55 15.84 12.36
CA ALA A 148 21.82 16.28 13.71
C ALA A 148 22.47 17.67 13.69
N CYS A 149 21.89 18.60 14.44
CA CYS A 149 22.48 19.91 14.70
C CYS A 149 23.60 19.80 15.75
N ASP A 150 24.34 20.89 15.96
CA ASP A 150 25.46 20.97 16.93
C ASP A 150 25.04 20.64 18.38
N ASP A 151 23.75 20.81 18.70
CA ASP A 151 23.16 20.45 20.00
C ASP A 151 22.67 19.00 20.08
N GLY A 152 22.99 18.17 19.09
CA GLY A 152 22.58 16.77 19.01
C GLY A 152 21.10 16.56 18.67
N ARG A 153 20.34 17.60 18.31
CA ARG A 153 18.91 17.49 17.96
C ARG A 153 18.68 17.56 16.46
N ALA A 154 17.64 16.87 15.99
CA ALA A 154 17.19 16.94 14.59
C ALA A 154 15.98 17.89 14.45
N ARG A 155 16.02 18.81 13.48
CA ARG A 155 14.98 19.81 13.24
C ARG A 155 14.50 19.80 11.79
N GLY A 156 13.31 20.34 11.52
CA GLY A 156 12.75 20.40 10.15
C GLY A 156 12.28 19.04 9.61
N LEU A 157 11.88 18.12 10.50
CA LEU A 157 11.52 16.74 10.15
C LEU A 157 10.16 16.60 9.45
N HIS A 158 9.35 17.66 9.41
CA HIS A 158 8.01 17.65 8.82
C HIS A 158 7.81 18.81 7.86
N LEU A 159 7.19 18.53 6.71
CA LEU A 159 6.56 19.53 5.86
C LEU A 159 5.06 19.57 6.16
N VAL A 160 4.57 20.74 6.58
CA VAL A 160 3.13 21.00 6.73
C VAL A 160 2.47 20.94 5.36
N TYR A 161 1.30 20.28 5.27
CA TYR A 161 0.52 20.17 4.03
C TYR A 161 1.26 19.46 2.87
N GLY A 162 2.09 18.46 3.20
CA GLY A 162 2.84 17.70 2.21
C GLY A 162 2.03 16.67 1.41
N ALA A 163 0.76 16.44 1.76
CA ALA A 163 -0.17 15.55 1.07
C ALA A 163 -1.50 16.27 0.72
N GLY A 164 -2.22 15.78 -0.28
CA GLY A 164 -3.49 16.37 -0.73
C GLY A 164 -4.59 16.43 0.33
N THR A 165 -4.54 15.56 1.34
CA THR A 165 -5.45 15.56 2.50
C THR A 165 -5.08 16.61 3.57
N GLY A 166 -3.95 17.31 3.40
CA GLY A 166 -3.39 18.25 4.37
C GLY A 166 -2.51 17.60 5.45
N ARG A 167 -2.28 16.28 5.36
CA ARG A 167 -1.33 15.57 6.24
C ARG A 167 0.08 16.14 6.09
N TRP A 168 0.82 16.15 7.19
CA TRP A 168 2.25 16.42 7.18
C TRP A 168 2.97 15.31 6.41
N ALA A 169 4.05 15.67 5.71
CA ALA A 169 4.94 14.70 5.09
C ALA A 169 6.31 14.70 5.78
N GLY A 170 6.90 13.52 5.95
CA GLY A 170 8.24 13.40 6.52
C GLY A 170 9.33 14.04 5.65
N ARG A 171 10.34 14.62 6.30
CA ARG A 171 11.57 15.16 5.71
C ARG A 171 12.79 14.61 6.46
N LEU A 172 13.96 14.73 5.84
CA LEU A 172 15.24 14.29 6.40
C LEU A 172 15.20 12.79 6.79
N ILE A 173 15.13 12.48 8.08
CA ILE A 173 14.98 11.10 8.60
C ILE A 173 13.70 10.43 8.05
N GLN A 174 12.65 11.22 7.78
CA GLN A 174 11.29 10.76 7.45
C GLN A 174 10.72 9.80 8.52
N LEU A 175 10.45 10.34 9.71
CA LEU A 175 9.96 9.58 10.87
C LEU A 175 8.70 8.75 10.59
N GLN A 176 7.86 9.23 9.68
CA GLN A 176 6.63 8.57 9.23
C GLN A 176 6.85 7.21 8.56
N ASN A 177 8.05 6.93 8.07
CA ASN A 177 8.40 5.70 7.36
C ASN A 177 9.50 4.90 8.07
N LEU A 178 9.61 5.03 9.39
CA LEU A 178 10.49 4.17 10.17
C LEU A 178 9.85 2.77 10.33
N PRO A 179 10.61 1.68 10.10
CA PRO A 179 10.09 0.32 10.24
C PRO A 179 9.60 0.07 11.66
N ARG A 180 8.48 -0.61 11.83
CA ARG A 180 8.02 -1.05 13.15
C ARG A 180 9.05 -2.01 13.75
N GLY A 181 9.46 -1.77 14.99
CA GLY A 181 10.48 -2.62 15.64
C GLY A 181 9.90 -4.00 15.95
N SER A 182 10.60 -5.07 15.57
CA SER A 182 10.17 -6.44 15.88
C SER A 182 10.97 -7.09 17.01
N VAL A 183 12.10 -6.50 17.39
CA VAL A 183 12.98 -7.01 18.46
C VAL A 183 12.43 -6.65 19.84
N LYS A 184 12.17 -7.68 20.65
CA LYS A 184 11.83 -7.54 22.07
C LYS A 184 13.09 -7.15 22.86
N LYS A 185 12.95 -6.33 23.91
CA LYS A 185 14.07 -5.85 24.76
C LYS A 185 15.13 -5.04 23.98
N ALA A 186 14.67 -4.09 23.16
CA ALA A 186 15.52 -3.10 22.48
C ALA A 186 16.62 -2.51 23.38
N ASP A 187 16.30 -2.20 24.64
CA ASP A 187 17.24 -1.61 25.60
C ASP A 187 18.44 -2.52 25.94
N LEU A 188 18.32 -3.84 25.77
CA LEU A 188 19.44 -4.79 25.89
C LEU A 188 20.21 -4.94 24.57
N ALA A 189 19.53 -4.84 23.43
CA ALA A 189 20.15 -4.99 22.12
C ALA A 189 21.03 -3.78 21.78
N ILE A 190 20.60 -2.56 22.14
CA ILE A 190 21.29 -1.32 21.75
C ILE A 190 22.74 -1.25 22.25
N PRO A 191 23.07 -1.53 23.53
CA PRO A 191 24.46 -1.54 23.98
C PRO A 191 25.35 -2.52 23.19
N LEU A 192 24.86 -3.74 22.93
CA LEU A 192 25.61 -4.74 22.18
C LEU A 192 25.84 -4.33 20.71
N ILE A 193 24.87 -3.63 20.10
CA ILE A 193 25.03 -3.04 18.76
C ILE A 193 26.11 -1.95 18.78
N ILE A 194 26.15 -1.12 19.83
CA ILE A 194 27.15 -0.05 19.98
C ILE A 194 28.54 -0.63 20.21
N ASP A 195 28.65 -1.67 21.03
CA ASP A 195 29.90 -2.37 21.33
C ASP A 195 30.44 -3.16 20.13
N GLY A 196 29.60 -3.39 19.11
CA GLY A 196 29.98 -4.07 17.88
C GLY A 196 30.10 -5.58 18.02
N ASP A 197 29.49 -6.18 19.05
CA ASP A 197 29.50 -7.62 19.28
C ASP A 197 28.47 -8.34 18.38
N ILE A 198 28.87 -8.53 17.13
CA ILE A 198 28.02 -9.10 16.07
C ILE A 198 27.55 -10.51 16.45
N ASP A 199 28.42 -11.32 17.03
CA ASP A 199 28.12 -12.72 17.38
C ASP A 199 27.09 -12.79 18.51
N LEU A 200 27.25 -11.97 19.55
CA LEU A 200 26.31 -11.92 20.66
C LEU A 200 24.95 -11.33 20.25
N VAL A 201 24.95 -10.30 19.38
CA VAL A 201 23.72 -9.77 18.78
C VAL A 201 22.99 -10.85 17.97
N SER A 202 23.73 -11.57 17.13
CA SER A 202 23.20 -12.66 16.30
C SER A 202 22.59 -13.76 17.16
N MET A 203 23.29 -14.17 18.22
CA MET A 203 22.86 -15.23 19.13
C MET A 203 21.60 -14.84 19.93
N LEU A 204 21.52 -13.60 20.42
CA LEU A 204 20.44 -13.19 21.33
C LEU A 204 19.21 -12.63 20.63
N PHE A 205 19.39 -11.97 19.48
CA PHE A 205 18.34 -11.18 18.82
C PHE A 205 18.10 -11.55 17.35
N GLY A 206 18.95 -12.40 16.78
CA GLY A 206 18.88 -12.82 15.38
C GLY A 206 19.66 -11.88 14.44
N PRO A 207 19.35 -11.89 13.13
CA PRO A 207 20.16 -11.23 12.11
C PRO A 207 20.53 -9.77 12.44
N PRO A 208 21.82 -9.42 12.59
CA PRO A 208 22.25 -8.12 13.11
C PRO A 208 21.64 -6.91 12.39
N LEU A 209 21.49 -6.95 11.06
CA LEU A 209 20.88 -5.85 10.31
C LEU A 209 19.36 -5.73 10.54
N ASP A 210 18.64 -6.82 10.85
CA ASP A 210 17.24 -6.73 11.30
C ASP A 210 17.14 -6.14 12.69
N VAL A 211 18.09 -6.48 13.57
CA VAL A 211 18.16 -5.92 14.91
C VAL A 211 18.41 -4.41 14.85
N ILE A 212 19.38 -3.95 14.06
CA ILE A 212 19.64 -2.52 13.82
C ILE A 212 18.40 -1.85 13.22
N SER A 213 17.81 -2.43 12.18
CA SER A 213 16.61 -1.88 11.53
C SER A 213 15.43 -1.75 12.52
N SER A 214 15.26 -2.72 13.42
CA SER A 214 14.21 -2.71 14.44
C SER A 214 14.42 -1.65 15.51
N ASN A 215 15.67 -1.24 15.74
CA ASN A 215 16.06 -0.28 16.76
C ASN A 215 16.20 1.16 16.24
N LEU A 216 15.85 1.44 14.98
CA LEU A 216 15.95 2.80 14.40
C LEU A 216 15.16 3.86 15.18
N ARG A 217 13.97 3.51 15.72
CA ARG A 217 13.24 4.45 16.60
C ARG A 217 13.99 4.72 17.91
N GLY A 218 14.66 3.71 18.45
CA GLY A 218 15.41 3.78 19.70
C GLY A 218 16.65 4.69 19.63
N CYS A 219 17.09 5.09 18.43
CA CYS A 219 18.11 6.11 18.23
C CYS A 219 17.63 7.51 18.65
N LEU A 220 16.31 7.73 18.74
CA LEU A 220 15.73 8.99 19.22
C LEU A 220 15.50 8.86 20.73
N ILE A 221 16.19 9.71 21.48
CA ILE A 221 16.17 9.78 22.94
C ILE A 221 15.83 11.20 23.40
N PRO A 222 15.18 11.37 24.56
CA PRO A 222 14.92 12.68 25.12
C PRO A 222 16.22 13.30 25.65
N ALA A 223 16.20 14.61 25.89
CA ALA A 223 17.27 15.29 26.62
C ALA A 223 17.52 14.65 28.00
N GLU A 224 18.72 14.85 28.53
CA GLU A 224 19.07 14.38 29.87
C GLU A 224 18.08 14.88 30.93
N GLY A 225 17.70 14.02 31.88
CA GLY A 225 16.70 14.32 32.89
C GLY A 225 15.23 14.35 32.41
N CYS A 226 14.98 14.07 31.13
CA CYS A 226 13.64 14.00 30.54
C CYS A 226 13.23 12.57 30.14
N ASP A 227 11.93 12.37 29.94
CA ASP A 227 11.34 11.20 29.28
C ASP A 227 10.51 11.67 28.08
N PHE A 228 10.18 10.73 27.20
CA PHE A 228 9.06 10.91 26.30
C PHE A 228 7.75 10.49 26.95
N ILE A 229 6.68 11.26 26.70
CA ILE A 229 5.28 10.84 26.85
C ILE A 229 4.67 10.81 25.46
N GLN A 230 4.07 9.67 25.14
CA GLN A 230 3.52 9.35 23.83
C GLN A 230 2.04 9.01 23.95
N SER A 231 1.25 9.39 22.94
CA SER A 231 -0.03 8.76 22.70
C SER A 231 -0.40 8.72 21.22
N ASP A 232 -1.14 7.68 20.83
CA ASP A 232 -1.63 7.39 19.48
C ASP A 232 -3.16 7.19 19.52
N PHE A 233 -3.87 7.77 18.55
CA PHE A 233 -5.30 7.51 18.43
C PHE A 233 -5.57 6.04 18.05
N SER A 234 -6.44 5.40 18.80
CA SER A 234 -6.78 3.99 18.60
C SER A 234 -7.78 3.83 17.46
N ASN A 235 -7.37 3.28 16.32
CA ASN A 235 -8.24 3.02 15.16
C ASN A 235 -9.03 4.26 14.68
N ILE A 236 -8.37 5.40 14.59
CA ILE A 236 -9.03 6.69 14.33
C ILE A 236 -9.77 6.72 12.99
N GLU A 237 -9.19 6.16 11.92
CA GLU A 237 -9.83 6.12 10.61
C GLU A 237 -11.08 5.22 10.62
N GLY A 238 -11.05 4.07 11.31
CA GLY A 238 -12.21 3.21 11.49
C GLY A 238 -13.35 3.89 12.27
N ARG A 239 -12.99 4.67 13.30
CA ARG A 239 -13.95 5.47 14.10
C ARG A 239 -14.58 6.60 13.28
N ILE A 240 -13.78 7.36 12.52
CA ILE A 240 -14.29 8.41 11.64
C ILE A 240 -15.17 7.81 10.53
N THR A 241 -14.78 6.67 9.97
CA THR A 241 -15.58 5.95 8.97
C THR A 241 -16.96 5.62 9.52
N ALA A 242 -17.02 4.99 10.71
CA ALA A 242 -18.29 4.63 11.35
C ALA A 242 -19.14 5.86 11.67
N TRP A 243 -18.52 6.94 12.16
CA TRP A 243 -19.20 8.20 12.50
C TRP A 243 -19.75 8.94 11.26
N LEU A 244 -18.98 9.05 10.18
CA LEU A 244 -19.45 9.67 8.94
C LEU A 244 -20.56 8.84 8.27
N ALA A 245 -20.45 7.52 8.34
CA ALA A 245 -21.44 6.60 7.80
C ALA A 245 -22.73 6.56 8.65
N ASN A 246 -22.65 6.93 9.93
CA ASN A 246 -23.62 6.54 10.96
C ASN A 246 -23.82 5.01 10.94
N GLU A 247 -22.74 4.25 11.11
CA GLU A 247 -22.79 2.78 11.25
C GLU A 247 -22.92 2.44 12.74
N GLU A 248 -24.15 2.44 13.27
CA GLU A 248 -24.42 2.48 14.72
C GLU A 248 -23.79 1.31 15.49
N TRP A 249 -23.86 0.08 14.95
CA TRP A 249 -23.30 -1.08 15.64
C TRP A 249 -21.80 -0.95 15.86
N LYS A 250 -21.09 -0.34 14.90
CA LYS A 250 -19.64 -0.15 14.93
C LYS A 250 -19.27 0.99 15.87
N ILE A 251 -20.05 2.08 15.87
CA ILE A 251 -19.94 3.15 16.86
C ILE A 251 -20.14 2.60 18.28
N GLN A 252 -21.15 1.74 18.48
CA GLN A 252 -21.43 1.15 19.79
C GLN A 252 -20.32 0.19 20.21
N ALA A 253 -19.83 -0.67 19.31
CA ALA A 253 -18.71 -1.57 19.59
C ALA A 253 -17.46 -0.80 20.07
N PHE A 254 -17.16 0.35 19.46
CA PHE A 254 -16.09 1.23 19.94
C PHE A 254 -16.35 1.77 21.35
N ARG A 255 -17.57 2.28 21.61
CA ARG A 255 -17.95 2.81 22.93
C ARG A 255 -17.86 1.75 24.03
N ASP A 256 -18.37 0.56 23.76
CA ASP A 256 -18.35 -0.54 24.73
C ASP A 256 -16.91 -0.99 25.01
N PHE A 257 -16.08 -1.11 23.96
CA PHE A 257 -14.66 -1.44 24.12
C PHE A 257 -13.91 -0.39 24.96
N ASP A 258 -14.12 0.89 24.67
CA ASP A 258 -13.49 1.99 25.39
C ASP A 258 -13.97 2.08 26.86
N ALA A 259 -15.21 1.67 27.12
CA ALA A 259 -15.77 1.57 28.48
C ALA A 259 -15.32 0.30 29.24
N GLY A 260 -14.57 -0.60 28.60
CA GLY A 260 -14.12 -1.87 29.19
C GLY A 260 -15.23 -2.92 29.32
N THR A 261 -16.39 -2.71 28.70
CA THR A 261 -17.55 -3.64 28.73
C THR A 261 -17.69 -4.44 27.43
N GLY A 262 -17.05 -3.99 26.36
CA GLY A 262 -17.13 -4.56 25.02
C GLY A 262 -15.89 -5.33 24.59
N ARG A 263 -16.01 -6.04 23.47
CA ARG A 263 -14.93 -6.78 22.82
C ARG A 263 -14.30 -5.96 21.70
N ASP A 264 -13.07 -6.31 21.35
CA ASP A 264 -12.36 -5.74 20.20
C ASP A 264 -13.24 -5.78 18.94
N LEU A 265 -13.32 -4.64 18.24
CA LEU A 265 -14.04 -4.49 16.98
C LEU A 265 -13.72 -5.59 15.97
N TYR A 266 -12.46 -6.01 15.85
CA TYR A 266 -12.06 -7.04 14.88
C TYR A 266 -12.71 -8.39 15.18
N LEU A 267 -12.96 -8.73 16.44
CA LEU A 267 -13.67 -9.95 16.81
C LEU A 267 -15.14 -9.86 16.38
N ILE A 268 -15.79 -8.75 16.69
CA ILE A 268 -17.20 -8.52 16.32
C ILE A 268 -17.37 -8.49 14.80
N GLY A 269 -16.44 -7.85 14.08
CA GLY A 269 -16.41 -7.83 12.62
C GLY A 269 -16.20 -9.21 12.02
N ALA A 270 -15.29 -10.01 12.60
CA ALA A 270 -15.05 -11.39 12.18
C ALA A 270 -16.29 -12.27 12.36
N GLU A 271 -16.96 -12.21 13.51
CA GLU A 271 -18.20 -12.95 13.77
C GLU A 271 -19.29 -12.63 12.74
N LYS A 272 -19.49 -11.34 12.43
CA LYS A 272 -20.47 -10.91 11.42
C LYS A 272 -20.16 -11.53 10.05
N ILE A 273 -18.90 -11.49 9.62
CA ILE A 273 -18.50 -12.06 8.33
C ILE A 273 -18.66 -13.58 8.33
N LEU A 274 -18.17 -14.26 9.35
CA LEU A 274 -18.26 -15.73 9.46
C LEU A 274 -19.71 -16.22 9.47
N THR A 275 -20.59 -15.50 10.18
CA THR A 275 -22.02 -15.79 10.20
C THR A 275 -22.65 -15.65 8.81
N LEU A 276 -22.32 -14.59 8.06
CA LEU A 276 -22.80 -14.41 6.69
C LEU A 276 -22.28 -15.49 5.72
N LEU A 277 -21.02 -15.89 5.89
CA LEU A 277 -20.39 -16.95 5.11
C LEU A 277 -20.81 -18.36 5.54
N LYS A 278 -21.54 -18.49 6.66
CA LYS A 278 -21.93 -19.78 7.28
C LYS A 278 -20.72 -20.66 7.59
N VAL A 279 -19.59 -20.06 7.94
CA VAL A 279 -18.39 -20.77 8.39
C VAL A 279 -18.55 -21.04 9.89
N PRO A 280 -18.45 -22.30 10.36
CA PRO A 280 -18.52 -22.60 11.79
C PRO A 280 -17.34 -21.99 12.56
N TYR A 281 -17.61 -21.46 13.76
CA TYR A 281 -16.59 -20.94 14.67
C TYR A 281 -17.02 -21.05 16.13
N ALA A 282 -16.07 -20.95 17.06
CA ALA A 282 -16.37 -20.90 18.49
C ALA A 282 -16.97 -19.53 18.85
N HIS A 283 -18.22 -19.51 19.32
CA HIS A 283 -18.91 -18.28 19.68
C HIS A 283 -18.98 -18.10 21.22
N PRO A 284 -18.59 -16.95 21.77
CA PRO A 284 -17.99 -15.81 21.08
C PRO A 284 -16.50 -16.02 20.76
N LEU A 285 -16.00 -15.36 19.72
CA LEU A 285 -14.56 -15.24 19.48
C LEU A 285 -13.90 -14.40 20.59
N ASN A 286 -12.63 -14.72 20.87
CA ASN A 286 -11.78 -14.03 21.84
C ASN A 286 -10.44 -13.63 21.22
N GLU A 287 -9.59 -12.91 21.96
CA GLU A 287 -8.32 -12.37 21.46
C GLU A 287 -7.34 -13.42 20.90
N ASN A 288 -7.47 -14.70 21.30
CA ASN A 288 -6.66 -15.80 20.82
C ASN A 288 -7.25 -16.51 19.58
N SER A 289 -8.44 -16.12 19.13
CA SER A 289 -9.09 -16.66 17.94
C SER A 289 -8.27 -16.36 16.67
N GLN A 290 -7.92 -17.41 15.92
CA GLN A 290 -7.15 -17.31 14.69
C GLN A 290 -7.92 -16.55 13.60
N GLU A 291 -9.25 -16.56 13.68
CA GLU A 291 -10.20 -15.91 12.77
C GLU A 291 -10.12 -14.37 12.85
N ARG A 292 -9.67 -13.81 13.98
CA ARG A 292 -9.64 -12.37 14.23
C ARG A 292 -8.89 -11.60 13.13
N THR A 293 -7.84 -12.19 12.57
CA THR A 293 -7.03 -11.55 11.52
C THR A 293 -7.66 -11.69 10.12
N PRO A 294 -7.91 -12.90 9.58
CA PRO A 294 -8.51 -13.09 8.25
C PRO A 294 -9.89 -12.47 8.07
N TYR A 295 -10.75 -12.57 9.08
CA TYR A 295 -12.15 -12.18 8.98
C TYR A 295 -12.47 -10.87 9.70
N GLY A 296 -11.56 -10.36 10.54
CA GLY A 296 -11.75 -9.10 11.25
C GLY A 296 -10.81 -8.02 10.74
N LYS A 297 -9.54 -8.14 11.12
CA LYS A 297 -8.52 -7.10 10.93
C LYS A 297 -8.19 -6.79 9.48
N VAL A 298 -7.94 -7.82 8.66
CA VAL A 298 -7.60 -7.62 7.24
C VAL A 298 -8.75 -6.97 6.47
N PRO A 299 -10.01 -7.47 6.55
CA PRO A 299 -11.16 -6.81 5.94
C PRO A 299 -11.35 -5.36 6.37
N GLU A 300 -11.28 -5.10 7.68
CA GLU A 300 -11.48 -3.77 8.26
C GLU A 300 -10.49 -2.74 7.70
N LEU A 301 -9.23 -3.13 7.53
CA LEU A 301 -8.18 -2.26 6.99
C LEU A 301 -8.19 -2.16 5.45
N ALA A 302 -8.62 -3.21 4.75
CA ALA A 302 -8.52 -3.27 3.29
C ALA A 302 -9.77 -2.75 2.56
N LEU A 303 -10.95 -2.90 3.17
CA LEU A 303 -12.23 -2.78 2.45
C LEU A 303 -13.01 -1.49 2.78
N GLY A 304 -12.62 -0.78 3.84
CA GLY A 304 -13.28 0.42 4.36
C GLY A 304 -13.44 1.59 3.36
N PHE A 305 -12.68 1.58 2.26
CA PHE A 305 -12.71 2.61 1.21
C PHE A 305 -13.04 2.03 -0.18
N GLY A 306 -13.82 0.96 -0.24
CA GLY A 306 -14.23 0.34 -1.51
C GLY A 306 -13.21 -0.62 -2.10
N GLY A 307 -12.27 -1.11 -1.29
CA GLY A 307 -11.27 -2.10 -1.68
C GLY A 307 -11.89 -3.34 -2.35
N GLY A 308 -11.17 -3.88 -3.33
CA GLY A 308 -11.47 -5.14 -4.00
C GLY A 308 -10.53 -6.27 -3.56
N VAL A 309 -10.56 -7.39 -4.28
CA VAL A 309 -9.70 -8.57 -4.01
C VAL A 309 -8.22 -8.18 -3.94
N GLY A 310 -7.70 -7.39 -4.89
CA GLY A 310 -6.29 -6.97 -4.86
C GLY A 310 -5.90 -6.14 -3.63
N ALA A 311 -6.81 -5.32 -3.09
CA ALA A 311 -6.57 -4.57 -1.86
C ALA A 311 -6.54 -5.50 -0.64
N PHE A 312 -7.47 -6.46 -0.60
CA PHE A 312 -7.49 -7.52 0.41
C PHE A 312 -6.18 -8.33 0.38
N GLN A 313 -5.77 -8.82 -0.79
CA GLN A 313 -4.53 -9.59 -0.96
C GLN A 313 -3.29 -8.81 -0.51
N SER A 314 -3.22 -7.53 -0.87
CA SER A 314 -2.11 -6.66 -0.45
C SER A 314 -2.03 -6.53 1.08
N MET A 315 -3.19 -6.42 1.75
CA MET A 315 -3.26 -6.35 3.20
C MET A 315 -2.98 -7.71 3.86
N ALA A 316 -3.52 -8.80 3.32
CA ALA A 316 -3.28 -10.17 3.78
C ALA A 316 -1.78 -10.51 3.74
N ALA A 317 -1.08 -10.12 2.67
CA ALA A 317 0.36 -10.33 2.52
C ALA A 317 1.20 -9.62 3.60
N ILE A 318 0.76 -8.48 4.13
CA ILE A 318 1.43 -7.78 5.24
C ILE A 318 1.40 -8.65 6.51
N TYR A 319 0.32 -9.41 6.71
CA TYR A 319 0.15 -10.33 7.83
C TYR A 319 0.65 -11.75 7.53
N GLY A 320 1.35 -11.97 6.41
CA GLY A 320 1.89 -13.28 6.04
C GLY A 320 0.83 -14.31 5.65
N MET A 321 -0.37 -13.86 5.31
CA MET A 321 -1.50 -14.71 4.98
C MET A 321 -1.55 -15.04 3.49
N LYS A 322 -1.96 -16.26 3.17
CA LYS A 322 -2.30 -16.70 1.81
C LYS A 322 -3.79 -17.01 1.79
N VAL A 323 -4.54 -16.27 0.99
CA VAL A 323 -5.99 -16.42 0.82
C VAL A 323 -6.23 -16.51 -0.69
N THR A 324 -7.13 -17.37 -1.14
CA THR A 324 -7.48 -17.45 -2.58
C THR A 324 -8.23 -16.19 -3.01
N ASP A 325 -8.23 -15.88 -4.31
CA ASP A 325 -8.97 -14.73 -4.82
C ASP A 325 -10.49 -14.92 -4.64
N GLU A 326 -10.96 -16.16 -4.73
CA GLU A 326 -12.34 -16.55 -4.49
C GLU A 326 -12.75 -16.31 -3.02
N GLU A 327 -11.96 -16.78 -2.06
CA GLU A 327 -12.21 -16.54 -0.63
C GLU A 327 -12.14 -15.04 -0.29
N ALA A 328 -11.16 -14.33 -0.85
CA ALA A 328 -11.06 -12.88 -0.68
C ALA A 328 -12.28 -12.15 -1.24
N ASP A 329 -12.84 -12.62 -2.35
CA ASP A 329 -14.07 -12.07 -2.94
C ASP A 329 -15.30 -12.32 -2.04
N GLN A 330 -15.44 -13.54 -1.51
CA GLN A 330 -16.50 -13.90 -0.58
C GLN A 330 -16.45 -13.05 0.70
N ILE A 331 -15.26 -12.93 1.32
CA ILE A 331 -15.05 -12.09 2.51
C ILE A 331 -15.38 -10.64 2.19
N LYS A 332 -14.98 -10.13 1.01
CA LYS A 332 -15.29 -8.77 0.58
C LYS A 332 -16.79 -8.55 0.44
N VAL A 333 -17.53 -9.49 -0.13
CA VAL A 333 -19.00 -9.40 -0.25
C VAL A 333 -19.65 -9.42 1.13
N ALA A 334 -19.28 -10.37 1.99
CA ALA A 334 -19.80 -10.47 3.35
C ALA A 334 -19.47 -9.23 4.20
N TRP A 335 -18.27 -8.66 4.07
CA TRP A 335 -17.91 -7.41 4.76
C TRP A 335 -18.82 -6.26 4.34
N ARG A 336 -19.11 -6.13 3.03
CA ARG A 336 -19.99 -5.06 2.52
C ARG A 336 -21.43 -5.23 3.00
N GLU A 337 -21.91 -6.46 3.09
CA GLU A 337 -23.23 -6.77 3.66
C GLU A 337 -23.29 -6.48 5.17
N ALA A 338 -22.20 -6.73 5.91
CA ALA A 338 -22.09 -6.40 7.32
C ALA A 338 -21.92 -4.88 7.62
N HIS A 339 -21.59 -4.07 6.61
CA HIS A 339 -21.33 -2.62 6.74
C HIS A 339 -22.14 -1.78 5.72
N PRO A 340 -23.48 -1.91 5.72
CA PRO A 340 -24.32 -1.30 4.69
C PRO A 340 -24.25 0.23 4.71
N ARG A 341 -24.05 0.87 5.88
CA ARG A 341 -23.97 2.33 5.99
C ARG A 341 -22.63 2.85 5.47
N VAL A 342 -21.55 2.10 5.67
CA VAL A 342 -20.25 2.44 5.08
C VAL A 342 -20.30 2.32 3.54
N VAL A 343 -20.93 1.28 3.01
CA VAL A 343 -21.13 1.16 1.55
C VAL A 343 -21.99 2.31 1.00
N ALA A 344 -23.05 2.69 1.73
CA ALA A 344 -23.88 3.83 1.37
C ALA A 344 -23.10 5.15 1.43
N LEU A 345 -22.21 5.34 2.41
CA LEU A 345 -21.34 6.52 2.51
C LEU A 345 -20.55 6.73 1.21
N TRP A 346 -19.90 5.69 0.67
CA TRP A 346 -19.13 5.84 -0.56
C TRP A 346 -20.00 6.30 -1.73
N ARG A 347 -21.18 5.68 -1.91
CA ARG A 347 -22.14 6.05 -2.97
C ARG A 347 -22.59 7.49 -2.82
N ASN A 348 -23.00 7.87 -1.60
CA ASN A 348 -23.44 9.22 -1.29
C ASN A 348 -22.34 10.27 -1.47
N MET A 349 -21.06 9.90 -1.26
CA MET A 349 -19.92 10.78 -1.51
C MET A 349 -19.69 10.99 -3.02
N GLU A 350 -19.77 9.92 -3.81
CA GLU A 350 -19.68 9.98 -5.29
C GLU A 350 -20.83 10.80 -5.88
N ASP A 351 -22.07 10.50 -5.48
CA ASP A 351 -23.27 11.16 -6.00
C ASP A 351 -23.28 12.66 -5.66
N ALA A 352 -22.88 13.04 -4.44
CA ALA A 352 -22.82 14.44 -4.04
C ALA A 352 -21.73 15.21 -4.80
N ALA A 353 -20.55 14.61 -5.01
CA ALA A 353 -19.50 15.20 -5.81
C ALA A 353 -19.91 15.34 -7.28
N PHE A 354 -20.54 14.31 -7.85
CA PHE A 354 -21.09 14.32 -9.21
C PHE A 354 -22.14 15.43 -9.39
N ASN A 355 -23.06 15.57 -8.42
CA ASN A 355 -24.09 16.61 -8.45
C ASN A 355 -23.47 18.01 -8.40
N ALA A 356 -22.47 18.23 -7.54
CA ALA A 356 -21.76 19.50 -7.45
C ALA A 356 -20.99 19.85 -8.75
N ILE A 357 -20.40 18.86 -9.41
CA ILE A 357 -19.73 19.06 -10.72
C ILE A 357 -20.74 19.38 -11.82
N SER A 358 -21.87 18.67 -11.83
CA SER A 358 -22.95 18.88 -12.80
C SER A 358 -23.66 20.24 -12.59
N ASN A 359 -23.60 20.80 -11.39
CA ASN A 359 -24.28 22.05 -11.03
C ASN A 359 -23.31 23.02 -10.33
N PRO A 360 -22.35 23.63 -11.04
CA PRO A 360 -21.35 24.50 -10.42
C PRO A 360 -21.97 25.66 -9.63
N GLY A 361 -21.37 26.00 -8.50
CA GLY A 361 -21.87 27.01 -7.55
C GLY A 361 -22.90 26.48 -6.54
N ARG A 362 -23.57 25.34 -6.80
CA ARG A 362 -24.48 24.72 -5.83
C ARG A 362 -23.69 24.00 -4.74
N VAL A 363 -24.08 24.22 -3.48
CA VAL A 363 -23.58 23.43 -2.34
C VAL A 363 -24.41 22.16 -2.22
N VAL A 364 -23.74 21.01 -2.20
CA VAL A 364 -24.35 19.69 -2.05
C VAL A 364 -23.81 19.04 -0.77
N SER A 365 -24.69 18.67 0.15
CA SER A 365 -24.33 18.07 1.43
C SER A 365 -24.44 16.54 1.39
N THR A 366 -23.57 15.86 2.14
CA THR A 366 -23.58 14.40 2.32
C THR A 366 -23.08 14.01 3.71
N ALA A 367 -23.03 12.72 4.03
CA ALA A 367 -22.59 12.18 5.33
C ALA A 367 -23.32 12.81 6.54
N GLY A 368 -24.65 12.96 6.44
CA GLY A 368 -25.45 13.62 7.48
C GLY A 368 -25.23 15.13 7.58
N GLY A 369 -24.81 15.79 6.49
CA GLY A 369 -24.52 17.23 6.46
C GLY A 369 -23.10 17.60 6.89
N ARG A 370 -22.29 16.62 7.31
CA ARG A 370 -20.93 16.81 7.80
C ARG A 370 -19.93 17.13 6.69
N ILE A 371 -20.17 16.62 5.48
CA ILE A 371 -19.34 16.90 4.30
C ILE A 371 -20.16 17.68 3.29
N LYS A 372 -19.56 18.70 2.67
CA LYS A 372 -20.18 19.51 1.62
C LYS A 372 -19.29 19.56 0.39
N TYR A 373 -19.91 19.56 -0.78
CA TYR A 373 -19.25 19.75 -2.07
C TYR A 373 -19.74 21.02 -2.74
N VAL A 374 -18.84 21.76 -3.37
CA VAL A 374 -19.17 22.91 -4.22
C VAL A 374 -18.11 23.10 -5.29
N VAL A 375 -18.52 23.37 -6.53
CA VAL A 375 -17.57 23.81 -7.57
C VAL A 375 -17.51 25.34 -7.57
N LYS A 376 -16.32 25.89 -7.32
CA LYS A 376 -16.07 27.34 -7.35
C LYS A 376 -14.61 27.61 -7.75
N GLY A 377 -14.40 28.60 -8.62
CA GLY A 377 -13.05 29.01 -9.03
C GLY A 377 -12.26 27.95 -9.79
N GLY A 378 -12.93 27.04 -10.50
CA GLY A 378 -12.28 25.96 -11.25
C GLY A 378 -11.90 24.72 -10.42
N PHE A 379 -12.30 24.65 -9.16
CA PHE A 379 -12.09 23.51 -8.28
C PHE A 379 -13.41 22.92 -7.81
N LEU A 380 -13.47 21.61 -7.65
CA LEU A 380 -14.41 20.96 -6.74
C LEU A 380 -13.80 21.03 -5.34
N TRP A 381 -14.50 21.68 -4.42
CA TRP A 381 -14.13 21.77 -3.03
C TRP A 381 -14.91 20.72 -2.24
N MET A 382 -14.21 19.86 -1.51
CA MET A 382 -14.79 19.04 -0.45
C MET A 382 -14.55 19.74 0.88
N VAL A 383 -15.58 20.31 1.48
CA VAL A 383 -15.52 21.00 2.77
C VAL A 383 -15.79 20.00 3.89
N LEU A 384 -14.81 19.87 4.78
CA LEU A 384 -14.83 18.97 5.94
C LEU A 384 -15.68 19.55 7.08
N PRO A 385 -16.01 18.77 8.12
CA PRO A 385 -16.78 19.25 9.27
C PRO A 385 -16.04 20.36 10.05
N SER A 386 -14.70 20.33 10.02
CA SER A 386 -13.82 21.38 10.56
C SER A 386 -13.91 22.71 9.80
N GLY A 387 -14.61 22.75 8.66
CA GLY A 387 -14.64 23.87 7.73
C GLY A 387 -13.46 23.92 6.75
N ARG A 388 -12.43 23.07 6.95
CA ARG A 388 -11.27 23.03 6.04
C ARG A 388 -11.66 22.42 4.68
N PRO A 389 -11.29 23.05 3.56
CA PRO A 389 -11.56 22.49 2.23
C PRO A 389 -10.41 21.63 1.69
N LEU A 390 -10.75 20.56 0.97
CA LEU A 390 -9.87 19.83 0.07
C LEU A 390 -10.17 20.21 -1.39
N ALA A 391 -9.12 20.34 -2.20
CA ALA A 391 -9.22 20.88 -3.56
C ALA A 391 -9.03 19.79 -4.62
N TYR A 392 -9.95 19.73 -5.59
CA TYR A 392 -9.86 18.89 -6.77
C TYR A 392 -9.88 19.80 -8.02
N ALA A 393 -8.72 19.98 -8.66
CA ALA A 393 -8.53 20.98 -9.71
C ALA A 393 -9.19 20.57 -11.04
N HIS A 394 -9.86 21.52 -11.70
CA HIS A 394 -10.51 21.34 -13.01
C HIS A 394 -11.36 20.05 -13.10
N PRO A 395 -12.35 19.87 -12.21
CA PRO A 395 -13.15 18.67 -12.15
C PRO A 395 -14.02 18.52 -13.40
N ARG A 396 -14.20 17.28 -13.88
CA ARG A 396 -15.07 16.93 -15.01
C ARG A 396 -15.73 15.58 -14.77
N ILE A 397 -16.83 15.36 -15.45
CA ILE A 397 -17.42 14.03 -15.63
C ILE A 397 -17.03 13.56 -17.02
N GLU A 398 -16.37 12.40 -17.10
CA GLU A 398 -15.94 11.80 -18.36
C GLU A 398 -16.31 10.32 -18.40
N LYS A 399 -16.72 9.83 -19.58
CA LYS A 399 -16.91 8.40 -19.79
C LYS A 399 -15.55 7.70 -19.80
N ARG A 400 -15.32 6.82 -18.81
CA ARG A 400 -14.08 6.04 -18.68
C ARG A 400 -14.42 4.56 -18.50
N ARG A 401 -13.50 3.70 -18.95
CA ARG A 401 -13.55 2.27 -18.64
C ARG A 401 -13.19 2.09 -17.15
N PRO A 402 -14.06 1.48 -16.32
CA PRO A 402 -13.75 1.28 -14.92
C PRO A 402 -12.69 0.18 -14.76
N ALA A 403 -11.93 0.22 -13.66
CA ALA A 403 -10.80 -0.69 -13.43
C ALA A 403 -11.20 -2.18 -13.47
N TRP A 404 -12.38 -2.54 -12.95
CA TRP A 404 -12.89 -3.92 -12.94
C TRP A 404 -13.30 -4.43 -14.32
N ASN A 405 -13.45 -3.55 -15.32
CA ASN A 405 -13.77 -3.95 -16.69
C ASN A 405 -12.52 -4.09 -17.56
N ILE A 406 -11.32 -3.75 -17.07
CA ILE A 406 -10.06 -3.95 -17.82
C ILE A 406 -9.86 -5.45 -18.06
N GLY A 407 -9.58 -5.85 -19.30
CA GLY A 407 -9.36 -7.25 -19.69
C GLY A 407 -10.64 -8.04 -20.00
N GLN A 408 -11.83 -7.45 -19.87
CA GLN A 408 -13.09 -8.05 -20.35
C GLN A 408 -13.31 -7.77 -21.84
N ASP A 409 -13.98 -8.70 -22.53
CA ASP A 409 -14.29 -8.59 -23.96
C ASP A 409 -15.22 -7.40 -24.26
N GLU A 410 -16.26 -7.22 -23.43
CA GLU A 410 -17.17 -6.08 -23.54
C GLU A 410 -16.59 -4.85 -22.84
N ILE A 411 -16.28 -3.78 -23.58
CA ILE A 411 -15.84 -2.50 -23.02
C ILE A 411 -17.03 -1.73 -22.48
N LYS A 412 -17.12 -1.60 -21.16
CA LYS A 412 -18.13 -0.79 -20.48
C LYS A 412 -17.56 0.57 -20.13
N LEU A 413 -18.27 1.63 -20.50
CA LEU A 413 -17.94 2.99 -20.10
C LEU A 413 -18.88 3.44 -18.99
N LYS A 414 -18.32 3.99 -17.91
CA LYS A 414 -19.06 4.62 -16.81
C LYS A 414 -18.70 6.10 -16.74
N ASP A 415 -19.68 6.95 -16.49
CA ASP A 415 -19.43 8.33 -16.10
C ASP A 415 -18.56 8.34 -14.83
N THR A 416 -17.41 8.99 -14.94
CA THR A 416 -16.34 8.95 -13.94
C THR A 416 -15.91 10.36 -13.61
N ILE A 417 -15.77 10.65 -12.33
CA ILE A 417 -15.24 11.94 -11.86
C ILE A 417 -13.75 11.98 -12.14
N THR A 418 -13.30 12.99 -12.88
CA THR A 418 -11.88 13.24 -13.16
C THR A 418 -11.47 14.64 -12.75
N PHE A 419 -10.20 14.80 -12.41
CA PHE A 419 -9.63 16.07 -11.96
C PHE A 419 -8.13 16.08 -12.24
N MET A 420 -7.53 17.27 -12.31
CA MET A 420 -6.09 17.42 -12.45
C MET A 420 -5.41 17.26 -11.09
N SER A 421 -4.38 16.41 -11.03
CA SER A 421 -3.57 16.18 -9.84
C SER A 421 -2.16 15.72 -10.23
N VAL A 422 -1.25 15.70 -9.27
CA VAL A 422 0.02 14.99 -9.42
C VAL A 422 -0.25 13.50 -9.25
N ASN A 423 -0.10 12.71 -10.31
CA ASN A 423 -0.28 11.26 -10.25
C ASN A 423 0.79 10.64 -9.32
N SER A 424 0.37 9.77 -8.41
CA SER A 424 1.23 9.17 -7.38
C SER A 424 2.32 8.25 -7.94
N ILE A 425 2.08 7.67 -9.13
CA ILE A 425 2.97 6.75 -9.83
C ILE A 425 3.87 7.53 -10.79
N THR A 426 3.28 8.26 -11.75
CA THR A 426 4.06 8.95 -12.80
C THR A 426 4.74 10.22 -12.29
N ARG A 427 4.29 10.75 -11.14
CA ARG A 427 4.73 12.04 -10.56
C ARG A 427 4.50 13.24 -11.47
N LYS A 428 3.69 13.09 -12.52
CA LYS A 428 3.33 14.15 -13.47
C LYS A 428 2.01 14.79 -13.10
N TRP A 429 1.86 16.07 -13.46
CA TRP A 429 0.57 16.76 -13.40
C TRP A 429 -0.30 16.27 -14.56
N GLU A 430 -1.34 15.51 -14.26
CA GLU A 430 -2.17 14.86 -15.26
C GLU A 430 -3.61 14.67 -14.77
N ARG A 431 -4.48 14.22 -15.66
CA ARG A 431 -5.88 13.96 -15.34
C ARG A 431 -6.01 12.61 -14.64
N CYS A 432 -6.39 12.64 -13.36
CA CYS A 432 -6.64 11.47 -12.53
C CYS A 432 -8.15 11.21 -12.42
N THR A 433 -8.50 9.97 -12.07
CA THR A 433 -9.87 9.58 -11.73
C THR A 433 -10.04 9.53 -10.21
N THR A 434 -11.26 9.71 -9.74
CA THR A 434 -11.66 9.37 -8.36
C THR A 434 -13.01 8.68 -8.36
N TYR A 435 -13.40 8.14 -7.22
CA TYR A 435 -14.65 7.44 -6.99
C TYR A 435 -15.03 7.59 -5.51
N GLY A 436 -16.26 7.19 -5.18
CA GLY A 436 -16.82 7.36 -3.83
C GLY A 436 -15.93 6.89 -2.67
N GLY A 437 -15.28 5.73 -2.82
CA GLY A 437 -14.36 5.19 -1.81
C GLY A 437 -13.11 6.05 -1.62
N SER A 438 -12.49 6.51 -2.70
CA SER A 438 -11.33 7.43 -2.65
C SER A 438 -11.70 8.81 -2.08
N LEU A 439 -12.90 9.32 -2.38
CA LEU A 439 -13.40 10.56 -1.77
C LEU A 439 -13.63 10.39 -0.26
N ALA A 440 -14.20 9.27 0.16
CA ALA A 440 -14.37 8.93 1.58
C ALA A 440 -13.02 8.82 2.30
N GLU A 441 -12.06 8.09 1.73
CA GLU A 441 -10.69 7.98 2.26
C GLU A 441 -10.05 9.37 2.47
N ASN A 442 -10.11 10.22 1.46
CA ASN A 442 -9.56 11.58 1.54
C ASN A 442 -10.19 12.39 2.68
N ALA A 443 -11.52 12.35 2.81
CA ALA A 443 -12.22 13.04 3.90
C ALA A 443 -11.79 12.50 5.27
N ILE A 444 -11.72 11.19 5.41
CA ILE A 444 -11.43 10.49 6.67
C ILE A 444 -9.99 10.76 7.11
N GLN A 445 -9.02 10.64 6.21
CA GLN A 445 -7.62 10.96 6.48
C GLN A 445 -7.41 12.43 6.83
N ALA A 446 -8.17 13.32 6.19
CA ALA A 446 -8.12 14.75 6.43
C ALA A 446 -8.75 15.13 7.78
N ILE A 447 -9.87 14.49 8.17
CA ILE A 447 -10.47 14.67 9.50
C ILE A 447 -9.54 14.16 10.59
N ALA A 448 -8.92 12.99 10.42
CA ALA A 448 -7.93 12.47 11.37
C ALA A 448 -6.77 13.45 11.57
N ARG A 449 -6.29 14.06 10.49
CA ARG A 449 -5.28 15.12 10.54
C ARG A 449 -5.75 16.34 11.33
N ASP A 450 -7.01 16.76 11.17
CA ASP A 450 -7.56 17.92 11.87
C ASP A 450 -7.74 17.66 13.36
N LEU A 451 -8.12 16.43 13.74
CA LEU A 451 -8.14 15.99 15.14
C LEU A 451 -6.74 16.00 15.74
N LEU A 452 -5.74 15.45 15.03
CA LEU A 452 -4.35 15.51 15.51
C LEU A 452 -3.87 16.96 15.62
N ALA A 453 -4.15 17.83 14.64
CA ALA A 453 -3.76 19.24 14.72
C ALA A 453 -4.33 19.94 15.95
N ASN A 454 -5.61 19.69 16.28
CA ASN A 454 -6.25 20.18 17.49
C ASN A 454 -5.55 19.62 18.75
N ALA A 455 -5.29 18.31 18.80
CA ALA A 455 -4.63 17.67 19.92
C ALA A 455 -3.21 18.24 20.16
N LEU A 456 -2.42 18.42 19.10
CA LEU A 456 -1.07 19.00 19.19
C LEU A 456 -1.09 20.40 19.83
N LEU A 457 -2.03 21.26 19.41
CA LEU A 457 -2.16 22.62 19.97
C LEU A 457 -2.58 22.58 21.45
N LYS A 458 -3.50 21.69 21.82
CA LYS A 458 -3.95 21.54 23.21
C LYS A 458 -2.85 20.98 24.11
N LEU A 459 -2.06 20.03 23.62
CA LEU A 459 -0.91 19.48 24.34
C LEU A 459 0.14 20.55 24.63
N GLU A 460 0.53 21.34 23.62
CA GLU A 460 1.45 22.48 23.79
C GLU A 460 0.91 23.48 24.82
N ALA A 461 -0.38 23.84 24.72
CA ALA A 461 -1.03 24.76 25.66
C ALA A 461 -1.09 24.23 27.10
N ALA A 462 -1.16 22.90 27.27
CA ALA A 462 -1.13 22.22 28.56
C ALA A 462 0.30 22.00 29.09
N GLY A 463 1.33 22.51 28.41
CA GLY A 463 2.71 22.40 28.85
C GLY A 463 3.37 21.05 28.52
N TYR A 464 2.88 20.35 27.49
CA TYR A 464 3.51 19.17 26.91
C TYR A 464 4.21 19.55 25.59
N PRO A 465 5.52 19.87 25.59
CA PRO A 465 6.23 20.29 24.38
C PRO A 465 6.34 19.13 23.40
N VAL A 466 5.62 19.20 22.28
CA VAL A 466 5.55 18.14 21.29
C VAL A 466 6.77 18.21 20.37
N VAL A 467 7.61 17.18 20.46
CA VAL A 467 8.86 17.10 19.69
C VAL A 467 8.72 16.23 18.43
N ILE A 468 7.80 15.26 18.45
CA ILE A 468 7.53 14.36 17.32
C ILE A 468 6.01 14.15 17.22
N HIS A 469 5.50 14.08 15.99
CA HIS A 469 4.17 13.55 15.71
C HIS A 469 4.21 12.74 14.42
N VAL A 470 3.47 11.63 14.35
CA VAL A 470 3.47 10.71 13.20
C VAL A 470 2.04 10.23 12.95
N HIS A 471 1.41 10.76 11.89
CA HIS A 471 0.03 10.42 11.47
C HIS A 471 -1.05 10.68 12.53
N ASP A 472 -1.25 9.75 13.44
CA ASP A 472 -2.22 9.72 14.54
C ASP A 472 -1.55 9.79 15.94
N GLU A 473 -0.23 9.80 15.96
CA GLU A 473 0.60 9.82 17.17
C GLU A 473 1.18 11.22 17.47
N ALA A 474 1.24 11.57 18.75
CA ALA A 474 1.99 12.70 19.31
C ALA A 474 2.96 12.23 20.41
N LEU A 475 4.11 12.88 20.48
CA LEU A 475 5.20 12.58 21.41
C LEU A 475 5.77 13.87 21.98
N ALA A 476 5.63 14.06 23.29
CA ALA A 476 6.25 15.17 24.00
C ALA A 476 7.52 14.75 24.73
N GLU A 477 8.47 15.68 24.83
CA GLU A 477 9.65 15.56 25.69
C GLU A 477 9.38 16.35 26.97
N ILE A 478 9.43 15.67 28.12
CA ILE A 478 9.06 16.28 29.40
C ILE A 478 9.99 15.83 30.53
N ARG A 479 10.22 16.69 31.52
CA ARG A 479 11.05 16.36 32.68
C ARG A 479 10.53 15.11 33.40
N LYS A 480 11.45 14.26 33.86
CA LYS A 480 11.13 13.09 34.69
C LYS A 480 10.26 13.50 35.89
N GLY A 481 9.17 12.77 36.10
CA GLY A 481 8.19 13.02 37.17
C GLY A 481 7.13 14.07 36.87
N VAL A 482 7.20 14.79 35.73
CA VAL A 482 6.19 15.77 35.31
C VAL A 482 5.24 15.15 34.29
N GLY A 483 3.94 15.45 34.42
CA GLY A 483 2.88 14.99 33.52
C GLY A 483 2.58 13.48 33.61
N SER A 484 1.46 13.06 33.03
CA SER A 484 1.04 11.65 33.02
C SER A 484 0.56 11.21 31.65
N VAL A 485 0.63 9.90 31.39
CA VAL A 485 0.12 9.30 30.14
C VAL A 485 -1.40 9.47 30.04
N ASP A 486 -2.13 9.38 31.15
CA ASP A 486 -3.58 9.49 31.14
C ASP A 486 -4.06 10.92 30.90
N GLU A 487 -3.38 11.92 31.47
CA GLU A 487 -3.65 13.32 31.15
C GLU A 487 -3.36 13.60 29.67
N PHE A 488 -2.22 13.15 29.16
CA PHE A 488 -1.84 13.32 27.76
C PHE A 488 -2.89 12.70 26.81
N LYS A 489 -3.34 11.46 27.11
CA LYS A 489 -4.43 10.79 26.37
C LYS A 489 -5.73 11.57 26.45
N SER A 490 -6.09 12.06 27.65
CA SER A 490 -7.32 12.83 27.86
C SER A 490 -7.32 14.10 27.00
N ILE A 491 -6.21 14.82 26.94
CA ILE A 491 -6.05 16.01 26.08
C ILE A 491 -6.15 15.64 24.60
N MET A 492 -5.51 14.54 24.16
CA MET A 492 -5.64 14.08 22.78
C MET A 492 -7.09 13.73 22.40
N CYS A 493 -7.85 13.12 23.31
CA CYS A 493 -9.24 12.74 23.12
C CYS A 493 -10.24 13.90 23.28
N ASP A 494 -9.80 15.08 23.73
CA ASP A 494 -10.66 16.26 23.87
C ASP A 494 -10.96 16.88 22.49
N THR A 495 -12.02 16.37 21.86
CA THR A 495 -12.41 16.71 20.49
C THR A 495 -13.05 18.09 20.37
N PRO A 496 -12.84 18.81 19.26
CA PRO A 496 -13.53 20.07 18.98
C PRO A 496 -15.03 19.87 18.72
N ALA A 497 -15.82 20.93 18.87
CA ALA A 497 -17.29 20.88 18.78
C ALA A 497 -17.83 20.28 17.47
N TRP A 498 -17.13 20.49 16.33
CA TRP A 498 -17.54 19.94 15.04
C TRP A 498 -17.42 18.41 14.94
N ALA A 499 -16.66 17.78 15.85
CA ALA A 499 -16.47 16.33 15.92
C ALA A 499 -17.41 15.65 16.91
N ALA A 500 -18.46 16.35 17.36
CA ALA A 500 -19.40 15.83 18.35
C ALA A 500 -19.94 14.43 17.97
N GLY A 501 -19.92 13.54 18.96
CA GLY A 501 -20.40 12.16 18.84
C GLY A 501 -19.43 11.17 18.18
N LEU A 502 -18.26 11.62 17.69
CA LEU A 502 -17.18 10.73 17.24
C LEU A 502 -16.54 10.06 18.46
N PRO A 503 -16.57 8.72 18.60
CA PRO A 503 -15.94 8.04 19.73
C PRO A 503 -14.42 8.03 19.54
N VAL A 504 -13.70 9.04 20.06
CA VAL A 504 -12.22 9.09 20.01
C VAL A 504 -11.64 8.44 21.26
N ALA A 505 -10.64 7.58 21.06
CA ALA A 505 -9.86 6.97 22.13
C ALA A 505 -8.38 6.94 21.74
N ALA A 506 -7.50 6.87 22.73
CA ALA A 506 -6.07 6.87 22.53
C ALA A 506 -5.37 5.89 23.49
N ALA A 507 -4.26 5.33 23.04
CA ALA A 507 -3.34 4.53 23.86
C ALA A 507 -2.02 5.29 23.99
N GLY A 508 -1.26 5.07 25.06
CA GLY A 508 -0.04 5.83 25.29
C GLY A 508 0.96 5.13 26.22
N TRP A 509 2.18 5.64 26.25
CA TRP A 509 3.26 5.16 27.11
C TRP A 509 4.22 6.29 27.48
N ARG A 510 5.04 6.05 28.52
CA ARG A 510 6.16 6.90 28.94
C ARG A 510 7.46 6.11 28.90
N GLY A 511 8.57 6.72 28.49
CA GLY A 511 9.86 6.04 28.46
C GLY A 511 11.02 6.87 27.93
N SER A 512 12.22 6.32 28.00
CA SER A 512 13.49 6.98 27.68
C SER A 512 13.93 6.85 26.21
N ARG A 513 13.15 6.18 25.37
CA ARG A 513 13.43 5.99 23.93
C ARG A 513 12.13 5.94 23.14
N TYR A 514 12.15 6.47 21.92
CA TYR A 514 11.00 6.38 21.02
C TYR A 514 10.74 4.93 20.58
N ARG A 515 9.48 4.47 20.64
CA ARG A 515 9.04 3.12 20.27
C ARG A 515 7.58 3.09 19.80
N LYS A 516 7.20 2.07 19.02
CA LYS A 516 5.83 1.84 18.48
C LYS A 516 5.54 0.36 18.25
#